data_AF-A0A1H3LMY3-F1
#
_entry.id   AF-A0A1H3LMY3-F1
#
_cell.length_a   1.000
_cell.length_b   1.000
_cell.length_c   1.000
_cell.angle_alpha   90.00
_cell.angle_beta   90.00
_cell.angle_gamma   90.00
#
_symmetry.space_group_name_H-M   'P 1'
#
loop_
_entity.id
_entity.type
_entity.pdbx_description
1 polymer ?
#
loop_
_entity_poly.entity_id
_entity_poly.type
_entity_poly.pdbx_seq_one_letter_code
_entity_poly.pdbx_strand_id
1 'polypeptide(L)'
;MRYLSAIFCLLAAPLTAHPHVFVETGLKLVRGQNGMVEGVEVTWRYDELYSLLVLEDMGLDDDFDGKLTQVEMAELDGFDLKWIEGFEGDLYATSAEGKLALGPPKNRGTSIEKGQIVTRHFRALEHSAKTLSLKAFDPTYYTAYDLGLGIDLPGGCEAKVIKADLDAAKRLEAELLGDDVDNPEADYPEVGEEFADEIIVTCAPAS
;
A
#
# COMPACT_ATOMS: atom_id res chain seq x y z
N MET A 1 7.46 -44.29 37.33
CA MET A 1 7.79 -43.38 36.22
C MET A 1 6.79 -42.22 36.28
N ARG A 2 7.20 -41.04 36.74
CA ARG A 2 6.32 -39.87 36.89
C ARG A 2 6.44 -39.07 35.59
N TYR A 3 5.38 -39.02 34.78
CA TYR A 3 5.33 -38.16 33.62
C TYR A 3 5.06 -36.72 34.11
N LEU A 4 6.08 -35.85 34.03
CA LEU A 4 5.88 -34.41 34.15
C LEU A 4 5.23 -33.94 32.83
N SER A 5 3.94 -33.61 32.85
CA SER A 5 3.34 -32.80 31.79
C SER A 5 3.88 -31.38 31.94
N ALA A 6 4.78 -30.98 31.03
CA ALA A 6 5.15 -29.59 30.87
C ALA A 6 4.00 -28.87 30.17
N ILE A 7 3.23 -28.09 30.93
CA ILE A 7 2.28 -27.12 30.37
C ILE A 7 3.12 -25.99 29.80
N PHE A 8 3.26 -25.96 28.48
CA PHE A 8 3.84 -24.84 27.76
C PHE A 8 2.75 -23.76 27.69
N CYS A 9 2.69 -22.87 28.68
CA CYS A 9 1.94 -21.64 28.54
C CYS A 9 2.66 -20.80 27.47
N LEU A 10 2.18 -20.87 26.23
CA LEU A 10 2.38 -19.81 25.26
C LEU A 10 1.80 -18.54 25.89
N LEU A 11 2.67 -17.69 26.43
CA LEU A 11 2.32 -16.31 26.69
C LEU A 11 1.90 -15.72 25.34
N ALA A 12 0.59 -15.59 25.11
CA ALA A 12 0.09 -14.70 24.08
C ALA A 12 0.54 -13.30 24.49
N ALA A 13 1.64 -12.84 23.91
CA ALA A 13 1.96 -11.42 23.97
C ALA A 13 0.76 -10.67 23.35
N PRO A 14 0.34 -9.53 23.92
CA PRO A 14 -0.66 -8.71 23.26
C PRO A 14 -0.16 -8.43 21.85
N LEU A 15 -0.95 -8.84 20.85
CA LEU A 15 -0.67 -8.56 19.46
C LEU A 15 -0.99 -7.07 19.26
N THR A 16 0.02 -6.21 19.42
CA THR A 16 0.00 -4.85 18.87
C THR A 16 0.10 -4.99 17.34
N ALA A 17 -1.03 -5.22 16.68
CA ALA A 17 -1.06 -5.75 15.32
C ALA A 17 -1.21 -4.69 14.21
N HIS A 18 -0.77 -3.45 14.44
CA HIS A 18 -0.62 -2.48 13.36
C HIS A 18 0.83 -2.52 12.84
N PRO A 19 1.06 -2.72 11.54
CA PRO A 19 0.06 -2.91 10.47
C PRO A 19 -0.47 -4.36 10.40
N HIS A 20 -1.70 -4.50 9.89
CA HIS A 20 -2.39 -5.77 9.68
C HIS A 20 -2.20 -6.32 8.27
N VAL A 21 -2.04 -5.44 7.29
CA VAL A 21 -1.89 -5.77 5.87
C VAL A 21 -0.55 -5.25 5.39
N PHE A 22 0.18 -6.06 4.62
CA PHE A 22 1.45 -5.67 4.04
C PHE A 22 1.36 -5.66 2.51
N VAL A 23 1.74 -4.54 1.91
CA VAL A 23 1.67 -4.35 0.45
C VAL A 23 3.01 -3.88 -0.09
N GLU A 24 3.60 -4.66 -0.99
CA GLU A 24 4.70 -4.20 -1.80
C GLU A 24 4.14 -3.36 -2.96
N THR A 25 4.59 -2.11 -3.02
CA THR A 25 4.12 -1.10 -3.97
C THR A 25 5.12 -0.91 -5.10
N GLY A 26 4.59 -0.81 -6.32
CA GLY A 26 5.31 -0.43 -7.53
C GLY A 26 4.67 0.79 -8.17
N LEU A 27 5.48 1.77 -8.53
CA LEU A 27 4.99 3.00 -9.16
C LEU A 27 5.58 3.15 -10.55
N LYS A 28 4.72 3.31 -11.56
CA LYS A 28 5.14 3.61 -12.93
C LYS A 28 4.61 4.97 -13.34
N LEU A 29 5.53 5.91 -13.54
CA LEU A 29 5.17 7.28 -13.87
C LEU A 29 4.83 7.40 -15.35
N VAL A 30 3.75 8.13 -15.65
CA VAL A 30 3.32 8.40 -17.02
C VAL A 30 3.59 9.86 -17.34
N ARG A 31 4.45 10.09 -18.34
CA ARG A 31 4.83 11.43 -18.81
C ARG A 31 4.05 11.78 -20.07
N GLY A 32 3.46 12.97 -20.08
CA GLY A 32 2.76 13.56 -21.20
C GLY A 32 3.69 14.11 -22.29
N GLN A 33 3.08 14.53 -23.40
CA GLN A 33 3.81 15.18 -24.51
C GLN A 33 4.39 16.55 -24.12
N ASN A 34 3.81 17.20 -23.11
CA ASN A 34 4.32 18.45 -22.53
C ASN A 34 5.59 18.24 -21.67
N GLY A 35 6.06 17.00 -21.53
CA GLY A 35 7.23 16.64 -20.75
C GLY A 35 7.00 16.62 -19.24
N MET A 36 5.76 16.76 -18.78
CA MET A 36 5.35 16.70 -17.38
C MET A 36 4.72 15.34 -17.05
N VAL A 37 4.68 14.97 -15.78
CA VAL A 37 3.97 13.78 -15.31
C VAL A 37 2.46 14.05 -15.38
N GLU A 38 1.71 13.15 -15.98
CA GLU A 38 0.24 13.21 -16.11
C GLU A 38 -0.47 12.18 -15.22
N GLY A 39 0.25 11.20 -14.68
CA GLY A 39 -0.32 10.18 -13.82
C GLY A 39 0.68 9.12 -13.43
N VAL A 40 0.17 8.14 -12.71
CA VAL A 40 0.93 7.03 -12.15
C VAL A 40 0.10 5.74 -12.27
N GLU A 41 0.72 4.69 -12.79
CA GLU A 41 0.21 3.34 -12.66
C GLU A 41 0.79 2.74 -11.38
N VAL A 42 -0.10 2.26 -10.52
CA VAL A 42 0.20 1.67 -9.21
C VAL A 42 0.06 0.16 -9.36
N THR A 43 1.05 -0.56 -8.86
CA THR A 43 0.98 -2.01 -8.65
C THR A 43 1.02 -2.26 -7.15
N TRP A 44 0.06 -3.04 -6.65
CA TRP A 44 0.06 -3.53 -5.28
C TRP A 44 0.20 -5.05 -5.32
N ARG A 45 1.18 -5.57 -4.58
CA ARG A 45 1.30 -6.99 -4.28
C ARG A 45 1.05 -7.19 -2.80
N TYR A 46 -0.09 -7.79 -2.49
CA TYR A 46 -0.50 -8.09 -1.13
C TYR A 46 0.30 -9.27 -0.57
N ASP A 47 0.53 -9.31 0.73
CA ASP A 47 1.13 -10.46 1.38
C ASP A 47 0.26 -11.73 1.25
N GLU A 48 0.89 -12.89 1.48
CA GLU A 48 0.24 -14.20 1.31
C GLU A 48 -0.96 -14.39 2.25
N LEU A 49 -0.89 -13.89 3.48
CA LEU A 49 -1.96 -14.07 4.47
C LEU A 49 -3.18 -13.23 4.09
N TYR A 50 -2.97 -11.95 3.78
CA TYR A 50 -4.07 -11.10 3.33
C TYR A 50 -4.70 -11.60 2.02
N SER A 51 -3.85 -12.08 1.09
CA SER A 51 -4.33 -12.67 -0.16
C SER A 51 -5.25 -13.85 0.08
N LEU A 52 -4.86 -14.78 0.96
CA LEU A 52 -5.68 -15.92 1.34
C LEU A 52 -7.02 -15.49 1.97
N LEU A 53 -6.98 -14.53 2.89
CA LEU A 53 -8.19 -14.02 3.57
C LEU A 53 -9.17 -13.40 2.58
N VAL A 54 -8.69 -12.61 1.61
CA VAL A 54 -9.55 -12.03 0.56
C VAL A 54 -10.21 -13.12 -0.27
N LEU A 55 -9.47 -14.16 -0.66
CA LEU A 55 -10.04 -15.28 -1.42
C LEU A 55 -11.10 -16.04 -0.60
N GLU A 56 -10.83 -16.33 0.67
CA GLU A 56 -11.76 -17.01 1.57
C GLU A 56 -13.04 -16.18 1.83
N ASP A 57 -12.90 -14.89 2.14
CA ASP A 57 -14.03 -13.98 2.40
C ASP A 57 -14.93 -13.82 1.18
N MET A 58 -14.34 -13.88 -0.02
CA MET A 58 -15.07 -13.81 -1.29
C MET A 58 -15.60 -15.19 -1.76
N GLY A 59 -15.26 -16.28 -1.08
CA GLY A 59 -15.64 -17.64 -1.50
C GLY A 59 -15.04 -18.04 -2.84
N LEU A 60 -13.79 -17.64 -3.08
CA LEU A 60 -13.00 -17.97 -4.27
C LEU A 60 -11.99 -19.06 -3.92
N ASP A 61 -11.56 -19.85 -4.92
CA ASP A 61 -10.61 -20.97 -4.73
C ASP A 61 -11.17 -22.07 -3.81
N ASP A 62 -12.47 -22.40 -3.95
CA ASP A 62 -13.17 -23.40 -3.12
C ASP A 62 -12.53 -24.81 -3.14
N ASP A 63 -11.74 -25.12 -4.17
CA ASP A 63 -10.99 -26.38 -4.28
C ASP A 63 -9.57 -26.32 -3.72
N PHE A 64 -9.14 -25.15 -3.22
CA PHE A 64 -7.86 -24.87 -2.57
C PHE A 64 -6.64 -25.26 -3.42
N ASP A 65 -6.75 -25.15 -4.74
CA ASP A 65 -5.66 -25.48 -5.66
C ASP A 65 -4.72 -24.28 -5.92
N GLY A 66 -5.09 -23.09 -5.42
CA GLY A 66 -4.35 -21.84 -5.53
C GLY A 66 -4.43 -21.21 -6.92
N LYS A 67 -5.38 -21.62 -7.76
CA LYS A 67 -5.55 -21.15 -9.14
C LYS A 67 -7.01 -20.82 -9.43
N LEU A 68 -7.28 -19.54 -9.44
CA LEU A 68 -8.59 -19.03 -9.81
C LEU A 68 -8.95 -19.35 -11.27
N THR A 69 -10.17 -19.86 -11.44
CA THR A 69 -10.85 -19.96 -12.73
C THR A 69 -11.10 -18.58 -13.33
N GLN A 70 -11.48 -18.53 -14.61
CA GLN A 70 -11.82 -17.25 -15.25
C GLN A 70 -12.99 -16.53 -14.56
N VAL A 71 -13.93 -17.27 -13.99
CA VAL A 71 -15.09 -16.69 -13.29
C VAL A 71 -14.63 -16.06 -11.97
N GLU A 72 -13.86 -16.78 -11.17
CA GLU A 72 -13.32 -16.26 -9.90
C GLU A 72 -12.37 -15.09 -10.13
N MET A 73 -11.51 -15.15 -11.15
CA MET A 73 -10.67 -14.01 -11.53
C MET A 73 -11.48 -12.76 -11.90
N ALA A 74 -12.64 -12.94 -12.56
CA ALA A 74 -13.51 -11.81 -12.92
C ALA A 74 -14.24 -11.22 -11.71
N GLU A 75 -14.47 -12.02 -10.66
CA GLU A 75 -15.03 -11.56 -9.40
C GLU A 75 -13.99 -10.84 -8.53
N LEU A 76 -12.74 -11.31 -8.54
CA LEU A 76 -11.62 -10.68 -7.84
C LEU A 76 -11.15 -9.36 -8.49
N ASP A 77 -11.31 -9.21 -9.80
CA ASP A 77 -10.77 -8.06 -10.54
C ASP A 77 -11.31 -6.71 -10.01
N GLY A 78 -10.40 -5.87 -9.53
CA GLY A 78 -10.72 -4.56 -8.95
C GLY A 78 -11.38 -4.58 -7.57
N PHE A 79 -11.24 -5.65 -6.79
CA PHE A 79 -11.75 -5.74 -5.41
C PHE A 79 -11.24 -4.57 -4.52
N ASP A 80 -10.02 -4.10 -4.77
CA ASP A 80 -9.30 -3.05 -4.04
C ASP A 80 -9.59 -1.62 -4.56
N LEU A 81 -10.49 -1.44 -5.52
CA LEU A 81 -10.73 -0.15 -6.19
C LEU A 81 -11.97 0.61 -5.67
N LYS A 82 -12.64 0.08 -4.65
CA LYS A 82 -13.84 0.66 -4.04
C LYS A 82 -13.51 1.26 -2.67
N TRP A 83 -12.96 2.46 -2.66
CA TRP A 83 -12.51 3.11 -1.41
C TRP A 83 -13.66 3.74 -0.63
N ILE A 84 -13.48 3.77 0.69
CA ILE A 84 -14.40 4.40 1.63
C ILE A 84 -14.19 5.93 1.57
N GLU A 85 -15.25 6.69 1.79
CA GLU A 85 -15.16 8.15 1.93
C GLU A 85 -14.13 8.52 3.01
N GLY A 86 -13.19 9.40 2.68
CA GLY A 86 -12.06 9.76 3.55
C GLY A 86 -10.73 9.11 3.17
N PHE A 87 -10.74 8.01 2.39
CA PHE A 87 -9.53 7.35 1.90
C PHE A 87 -9.34 7.59 0.40
N GLU A 88 -8.16 8.08 0.01
CA GLU A 88 -7.88 8.52 -1.37
C GLU A 88 -7.13 7.46 -2.21
N GLY A 89 -7.14 6.21 -1.75
CA GLY A 89 -6.48 5.09 -2.42
C GLY A 89 -4.98 5.03 -2.18
N ASP A 90 -4.57 5.40 -0.97
CA ASP A 90 -3.28 5.15 -0.33
C ASP A 90 -2.03 5.50 -1.15
N LEU A 91 -2.20 6.45 -2.07
CA LEU A 91 -1.12 7.12 -2.78
C LEU A 91 -1.42 8.61 -2.79
N TYR A 92 -0.48 9.39 -2.28
CA TYR A 92 -0.61 10.83 -2.12
C TYR A 92 0.47 11.53 -2.92
N ALA A 93 0.09 12.55 -3.67
CA ALA A 93 0.99 13.36 -4.47
C ALA A 93 1.01 14.81 -3.96
N THR A 94 2.19 15.41 -3.93
CA THR A 94 2.37 16.83 -3.61
C THR A 94 3.31 17.49 -4.61
N SER A 95 3.14 18.79 -4.79
CA SER A 95 4.00 19.66 -5.60
C SER A 95 4.45 20.85 -4.75
N ALA A 96 5.26 21.75 -5.33
CA ALA A 96 5.62 23.01 -4.67
C ALA A 96 4.39 23.90 -4.34
N GLU A 97 3.27 23.69 -5.04
CA GLU A 97 2.02 24.45 -4.87
C GLU A 97 1.09 23.80 -3.82
N GLY A 98 1.47 22.64 -3.27
CA GLY A 98 0.69 21.88 -2.29
C GLY A 98 0.20 20.53 -2.82
N LYS A 99 -0.89 20.03 -2.24
CA LYS A 99 -1.49 18.75 -2.60
C LYS A 99 -1.83 18.69 -4.09
N LEU A 100 -1.42 17.61 -4.74
CA LEU A 100 -1.71 17.34 -6.14
C LEU A 100 -2.69 16.17 -6.21
N ALA A 101 -3.96 16.45 -6.53
CA ALA A 101 -5.00 15.44 -6.48
C ALA A 101 -4.79 14.35 -7.55
N LEU A 102 -5.04 13.10 -7.15
CA LEU A 102 -5.07 11.93 -8.02
C LEU A 102 -6.53 11.53 -8.27
N GLY A 103 -6.95 11.57 -9.53
CA GLY A 103 -8.29 11.16 -9.96
C GLY A 103 -8.61 9.69 -9.66
N PRO A 104 -9.85 9.23 -9.85
CA PRO A 104 -10.28 7.88 -9.47
C PRO A 104 -9.46 6.78 -10.18
N PRO A 105 -9.36 5.58 -9.58
CA PRO A 105 -8.56 4.50 -10.14
C PRO A 105 -9.20 3.98 -11.43
N LYS A 106 -8.35 3.74 -12.43
CA LYS A 106 -8.73 3.04 -13.65
C LYS A 106 -8.10 1.66 -13.61
N ASN A 107 -8.92 0.62 -13.49
CA ASN A 107 -8.45 -0.76 -13.40
C ASN A 107 -7.53 -1.11 -14.59
N ARG A 108 -6.43 -1.83 -14.29
CA ARG A 108 -5.47 -2.40 -15.26
C ARG A 108 -5.32 -3.92 -15.11
N GLY A 109 -6.07 -4.52 -14.20
CA GLY A 109 -6.20 -5.96 -14.03
C GLY A 109 -5.63 -6.47 -12.72
N THR A 110 -6.17 -7.60 -12.29
CA THR A 110 -5.69 -8.40 -11.18
C THR A 110 -5.06 -9.71 -11.68
N SER A 111 -4.06 -10.22 -10.96
CA SER A 111 -3.43 -11.51 -11.18
C SER A 111 -3.06 -12.19 -9.87
N ILE A 112 -2.94 -13.52 -9.86
CA ILE A 112 -2.34 -14.28 -8.75
C ILE A 112 -0.88 -14.61 -9.13
N GLU A 113 0.06 -14.16 -8.33
CA GLU A 113 1.49 -14.43 -8.50
C GLU A 113 2.03 -15.11 -7.23
N LYS A 114 2.40 -16.39 -7.31
CA LYS A 114 2.92 -17.16 -6.15
C LYS A 114 1.99 -17.16 -4.93
N GLY A 115 0.67 -17.25 -5.16
CA GLY A 115 -0.33 -17.22 -4.07
C GLY A 115 -0.64 -15.83 -3.53
N GLN A 116 -0.03 -14.78 -4.10
CA GLN A 116 -0.29 -13.40 -3.73
C GLN A 116 -1.20 -12.74 -4.77
N ILE A 117 -2.16 -11.94 -4.31
CA ILE A 117 -2.93 -11.07 -5.18
C ILE A 117 -2.05 -9.90 -5.61
N VAL A 118 -2.00 -9.66 -6.92
CA VAL A 118 -1.31 -8.52 -7.54
C VAL A 118 -2.32 -7.72 -8.35
N THR A 119 -2.57 -6.48 -7.94
CA THR A 119 -3.48 -5.57 -8.64
C THR A 119 -2.70 -4.46 -9.33
N ARG A 120 -3.26 -3.95 -10.42
CA ARG A 120 -2.74 -2.78 -11.12
C ARG A 120 -3.85 -1.79 -11.42
N HIS A 121 -3.61 -0.52 -11.19
CA HIS A 121 -4.54 0.54 -11.53
C HIS A 121 -3.83 1.84 -11.89
N PHE A 122 -4.46 2.66 -12.71
CA PHE A 122 -3.91 3.96 -13.10
C PHE A 122 -4.64 5.11 -12.39
N ARG A 123 -3.87 6.09 -11.90
CA ARG A 123 -4.34 7.33 -11.28
C ARG A 123 -3.84 8.51 -12.13
N ALA A 124 -4.77 9.32 -12.64
CA ALA A 124 -4.42 10.56 -13.34
C ALA A 124 -4.15 11.68 -12.34
N LEU A 125 -3.14 12.52 -12.57
CA LEU A 125 -3.01 13.76 -11.83
C LEU A 125 -4.05 14.78 -12.35
N GLU A 126 -4.69 15.51 -11.46
CA GLU A 126 -5.61 16.59 -11.85
C GLU A 126 -4.88 17.69 -12.64
N HIS A 127 -3.63 17.96 -12.28
CA HIS A 127 -2.73 18.86 -12.98
C HIS A 127 -1.39 18.18 -13.23
N SER A 128 -0.84 18.33 -14.44
CA SER A 128 0.46 17.74 -14.74
C SER A 128 1.58 18.48 -14.01
N ALA A 129 2.55 17.75 -13.47
CA ALA A 129 3.64 18.32 -12.68
C ALA A 129 5.02 17.96 -13.26
N LYS A 130 5.95 18.92 -13.23
CA LYS A 130 7.36 18.69 -13.59
C LYS A 130 8.14 18.06 -12.44
N THR A 131 7.84 18.48 -11.23
CA THR A 131 8.40 17.96 -9.99
C THR A 131 7.25 17.67 -9.05
N LEU A 132 7.24 16.47 -8.49
CA LEU A 132 6.27 16.05 -7.49
C LEU A 132 6.93 15.13 -6.47
N SER A 133 6.33 15.03 -5.29
CA SER A 133 6.60 14.00 -4.31
C SER A 133 5.42 13.02 -4.29
N LEU A 134 5.72 11.74 -4.09
CA LEU A 134 4.76 10.66 -3.93
C LEU A 134 5.04 9.92 -2.63
N LYS A 135 4.01 9.61 -1.86
CA LYS A 135 4.07 8.74 -0.69
C LYS A 135 2.90 7.74 -0.76
N ALA A 136 3.20 6.46 -0.57
CA ALA A 136 2.18 5.43 -0.41
C ALA A 136 2.01 5.14 1.08
N PHE A 137 0.81 5.35 1.60
CA PHE A 137 0.46 5.06 3.01
C PHE A 137 -1.03 4.95 3.18
N ASP A 138 -1.45 4.23 4.21
CA ASP A 138 -2.77 4.36 4.82
C ASP A 138 -2.64 5.33 6.00
N PRO A 139 -3.45 6.41 6.10
CA PRO A 139 -3.38 7.35 7.21
C PRO A 139 -3.39 6.68 8.59
N THR A 140 -4.19 5.63 8.75
CA THR A 140 -4.39 4.89 10.02
C THR A 140 -3.35 3.80 10.25
N TYR A 141 -2.43 3.57 9.30
CA TYR A 141 -1.40 2.53 9.37
C TYR A 141 -1.95 1.11 9.60
N TYR A 142 -3.21 0.85 9.20
CA TYR A 142 -3.75 -0.50 9.13
C TYR A 142 -3.06 -1.30 8.02
N THR A 143 -2.78 -0.64 6.89
CA THR A 143 -1.96 -1.19 5.79
C THR A 143 -0.59 -0.53 5.75
N ALA A 144 0.47 -1.34 5.80
CA ALA A 144 1.83 -0.88 5.53
C ALA A 144 2.18 -1.08 4.06
N TYR A 145 2.55 0.04 3.42
CA TYR A 145 3.04 0.07 2.06
C TYR A 145 4.56 0.27 2.05
N ASP A 146 5.27 -0.61 1.36
CA ASP A 146 6.69 -0.40 1.04
C ASP A 146 6.90 -0.27 -0.47
N LEU A 147 8.02 0.31 -0.91
CA LEU A 147 8.37 0.43 -2.33
C LEU A 147 9.13 -0.81 -2.87
N GLY A 148 8.72 -2.02 -2.49
CA GLY A 148 9.42 -3.28 -2.79
C GLY A 148 9.45 -3.65 -4.28
N LEU A 149 8.45 -3.21 -5.07
CA LEU A 149 8.44 -3.39 -6.53
C LEU A 149 9.18 -2.28 -7.28
N GLY A 150 9.59 -1.22 -6.59
CA GLY A 150 10.39 -0.12 -7.13
C GLY A 150 9.59 0.92 -7.92
N ILE A 151 10.33 1.74 -8.67
CA ILE A 151 9.79 2.82 -9.49
C ILE A 151 10.25 2.70 -10.94
N ASP A 152 9.30 2.71 -11.87
CA ASP A 152 9.53 2.80 -13.32
C ASP A 152 9.33 4.26 -13.77
N LEU A 153 10.37 4.83 -14.38
CA LEU A 153 10.39 6.23 -14.80
C LEU A 153 10.40 6.35 -16.31
N PRO A 154 9.56 7.23 -16.88
CA PRO A 154 9.61 7.54 -18.29
C PRO A 154 10.90 8.31 -18.61
N GLY A 155 11.36 8.20 -19.86
CA GLY A 155 12.58 8.87 -20.30
C GLY A 155 12.56 10.37 -20.01
N GLY A 156 13.67 10.89 -19.48
CA GLY A 156 13.81 12.29 -19.10
C GLY A 156 13.28 12.64 -17.70
N CYS A 157 12.87 11.64 -16.90
CA CYS A 157 12.60 11.83 -15.48
C CYS A 157 13.62 11.07 -14.62
N GLU A 158 13.87 11.58 -13.43
CA GLU A 158 14.69 10.97 -12.39
C GLU A 158 13.90 10.96 -11.07
N ALA A 159 14.24 10.01 -10.18
CA ALA A 159 13.64 9.94 -8.84
C ALA A 159 14.71 9.82 -7.77
N LYS A 160 14.43 10.44 -6.63
CA LYS A 160 15.14 10.24 -5.37
C LYS A 160 14.16 9.65 -4.37
N VAL A 161 14.49 8.47 -3.84
CA VAL A 161 13.74 7.85 -2.75
C VAL A 161 14.40 8.21 -1.42
N ILE A 162 13.63 8.76 -0.50
CA ILE A 162 14.02 9.03 0.88
C ILE A 162 13.29 8.00 1.74
N LYS A 163 14.06 7.11 2.38
CA LYS A 163 13.50 6.08 3.25
C LYS A 163 12.91 6.70 4.51
N ALA A 164 11.77 6.18 4.94
CA ALA A 164 11.17 6.56 6.23
C ALA A 164 12.13 6.26 7.39
N ASP A 165 12.14 7.12 8.41
CA ASP A 165 12.78 6.83 9.70
C ASP A 165 11.80 6.03 10.56
N LEU A 166 11.82 4.71 10.40
CA LEU A 166 10.90 3.81 11.11
C LEU A 166 11.05 3.88 12.63
N ASP A 167 12.23 4.21 13.14
CA ASP A 167 12.44 4.38 14.57
C ASP A 167 11.79 5.67 15.06
N ALA A 168 11.83 6.74 14.27
CA ALA A 168 11.09 7.98 14.57
C ALA A 168 9.58 7.78 14.49
N ALA A 169 9.09 7.11 13.45
CA ALA A 169 7.67 6.82 13.27
C ALA A 169 7.10 6.01 14.44
N LYS A 170 7.79 4.94 14.88
CA LYS A 170 7.40 4.14 16.06
C LYS A 170 7.45 4.92 17.37
N ARG A 171 8.40 5.85 17.51
CA ARG A 171 8.44 6.72 18.70
C ARG A 171 7.23 7.65 18.74
N LEU A 172 6.86 8.23 17.58
CA LEU A 172 5.67 9.08 17.48
C LEU A 172 4.39 8.28 17.75
N GLU A 173 4.25 7.10 17.14
CA GLU A 173 3.15 6.17 17.37
C GLU A 173 2.97 5.89 18.87
N ALA A 174 4.04 5.46 19.55
CA ALA A 174 4.01 5.19 20.98
C ALA A 174 3.70 6.45 21.83
N GLU A 175 4.19 7.62 21.42
CA GLU A 175 3.88 8.89 22.08
C GLU A 175 2.40 9.25 21.95
N LEU A 176 1.80 9.06 20.78
CA LEU A 176 0.40 9.39 20.50
C LEU A 176 -0.57 8.38 21.12
N LEU A 177 -0.21 7.09 21.16
CA LEU A 177 -1.01 6.06 21.83
C LEU A 177 -0.93 6.17 23.37
N GLY A 178 0.21 6.59 23.92
CA GLY A 178 0.36 6.76 25.37
C GLY A 178 0.02 5.49 26.16
N ASP A 179 -0.93 5.61 27.11
CA ASP A 179 -1.39 4.49 27.94
C ASP A 179 -2.29 3.49 27.18
N ASP A 180 -2.79 3.86 25.99
CA ASP A 180 -3.66 3.05 25.14
C ASP A 180 -2.88 2.14 24.17
N VAL A 181 -1.54 2.11 24.24
CA VAL A 181 -0.70 1.28 23.35
C VAL A 181 -1.05 -0.22 23.37
N ASP A 182 -1.56 -0.72 24.49
CA ASP A 182 -1.98 -2.11 24.67
C ASP A 182 -3.50 -2.30 24.51
N ASN A 183 -4.25 -1.26 24.14
CA ASN A 183 -5.70 -1.28 24.02
C ASN A 183 -6.11 -1.54 22.55
N PRO A 184 -6.61 -2.75 22.22
CA PRO A 184 -6.98 -3.09 20.83
C PRO A 184 -8.23 -2.36 20.34
N GLU A 185 -8.99 -1.71 21.24
CA GLU A 185 -10.21 -0.96 20.91
C GLU A 185 -9.96 0.56 20.89
N ALA A 186 -8.72 1.00 21.11
CA ALA A 186 -8.38 2.42 21.03
C ALA A 186 -8.39 2.92 19.59
N ASP A 187 -8.80 4.19 19.39
CA ASP A 187 -8.66 4.86 18.11
C ASP A 187 -7.16 4.99 17.78
N TYR A 188 -6.73 4.33 16.72
CA TYR A 188 -5.34 4.37 16.29
C TYR A 188 -5.01 5.73 15.64
N PRO A 189 -3.90 6.39 16.02
CA PRO A 189 -3.59 7.73 15.51
C PRO A 189 -3.25 7.70 14.01
N GLU A 190 -3.49 8.81 13.31
CA GLU A 190 -3.12 8.95 11.89
C GLU A 190 -1.60 9.14 11.72
N VAL A 191 -0.82 8.06 11.88
CA VAL A 191 0.65 8.07 11.82
C VAL A 191 1.22 7.48 10.53
N GLY A 192 0.39 6.91 9.65
CA GLY A 192 0.90 6.10 8.54
C GLY A 192 1.78 6.86 7.55
N GLU A 193 1.60 8.19 7.42
CA GLU A 193 2.47 9.02 6.60
C GLU A 193 3.95 8.98 7.05
N GLU A 194 4.21 8.84 8.36
CA GLU A 194 5.56 8.81 8.93
C GLU A 194 6.29 7.49 8.63
N PHE A 195 5.55 6.43 8.32
CA PHE A 195 6.08 5.15 7.90
C PHE A 195 6.35 5.07 6.39
N ALA A 196 5.94 6.07 5.61
CA ALA A 196 6.08 6.05 4.16
C ALA A 196 7.42 6.57 3.65
N ASP A 197 7.98 5.82 2.72
CA ASP A 197 9.04 6.33 1.84
C ASP A 197 8.52 7.53 1.05
N GLU A 198 9.37 8.56 0.90
CA GLU A 198 9.09 9.70 0.06
C GLU A 198 9.82 9.58 -1.28
N ILE A 199 9.06 9.60 -2.39
CA ILE A 199 9.62 9.53 -3.73
C ILE A 199 9.50 10.88 -4.42
N ILE A 200 10.63 11.57 -4.54
CA ILE A 200 10.72 12.87 -5.23
C ILE A 200 11.07 12.60 -6.70
N VAL A 201 10.13 12.91 -7.60
CA VAL A 201 10.30 12.78 -9.05
C VAL A 201 10.54 14.15 -9.67
N THR A 202 11.52 14.25 -10.58
CA THR A 202 11.75 15.45 -11.40
C THR A 202 11.91 15.07 -12.86
N CYS A 203 11.20 15.76 -13.74
CA CYS A 203 11.29 15.58 -15.19
C CYS A 203 11.98 16.78 -15.86
N ALA A 204 12.85 16.51 -16.81
CA ALA A 204 13.41 17.51 -17.71
C ALA A 204 12.31 18.13 -18.59
N PRO A 205 12.54 19.32 -19.17
CA PRO A 205 11.64 19.87 -20.19
C PRO A 205 11.47 18.89 -21.37
N ALA A 206 10.37 19.03 -22.12
CA ALA A 206 10.30 18.41 -23.44
C ALA A 206 11.41 19.01 -24.33
N SER A 207 12.11 18.16 -25.08
CA SER A 207 13.12 18.58 -26.06
C SER A 207 12.46 18.95 -27.39
#